data_AF-A0A518AB76-F1
#
_entry.id   AF-A0A518AB76-F1
#
_cell.length_a   1.000
_cell.length_b   1.000
_cell.length_c   1.000
_cell.angle_alpha   90.00
_cell.angle_beta   90.00
_cell.angle_gamma   90.00
#
_symmetry.space_group_name_H-M   'P 1'
#
loop_
_entity.id
_entity.type
_entity.pdbx_description
1 polymer ?
#
loop_
_entity_poly.entity_id
_entity_poly.type
_entity_poly.pdbx_seq_one_letter_code
_entity_poly.pdbx_strand_id
1 'polypeptide(L)'
;MTWPELSIDDFPPRRDDEPSSLRQDIIDELSDHFACALNRELHKNPDELIARKRVLEQFGDPIKIARQLWLDAMKERIMSQRILTGVSVVMAVCGFIVVGLVWSMIKESQAFNNRMMAQMAEMAKRSEPETTDEVNQQILKQLEQLNQQRKVEPDTVATGMNQLAFQLVTEDQDERLPHNFVGSLTKSGDRSEEFTLEAVSNGRGMLDFGKLPWGKYRLTLKAPWGETLHQNVYVIPGRDMTEEIVCPTDKPEVVSVRFRLNWPEGVDTEDWYLICDCRNSSDGNRQIESSRLIQGESWIYRRSSTRDASGVYLINNKNMIGVCPLNEDGEYEDIHLEELAFDSSTRMIQGKHALPDLMLIQKQDLPKLAEVNRIPSFQTLNKSRTAAGSYNLQYRALVGDSTRFGSIEGNTFLLIPLLNHPPLWTKVKSRPEGGHTLYASGLELRKRLEFKAIKGEQNLWKINLPDLNEFIIPEGTPGGGQGFF
;
A
#
# COMPACT_ATOMS: atom_id res chain seq x y z
N MET A 1 -8.53 -6.42 -53.86
CA MET A 1 -10.01 -6.49 -53.76
C MET A 1 -10.43 -5.34 -52.87
N THR A 2 -11.27 -4.43 -53.37
CA THR A 2 -11.60 -3.18 -52.67
C THR A 2 -12.86 -3.37 -51.81
N TRP A 3 -12.63 -3.46 -50.49
CA TRP A 3 -13.65 -3.24 -49.46
C TRP A 3 -14.05 -1.76 -49.48
N PRO A 4 -15.28 -1.34 -49.10
CA PRO A 4 -15.64 0.09 -49.09
C PRO A 4 -14.60 0.91 -48.32
N GLU A 5 -14.13 1.97 -48.97
CA GLU A 5 -13.08 2.86 -48.47
C GLU A 5 -13.61 3.66 -47.27
N LEU A 6 -13.07 3.37 -46.10
CA LEU A 6 -13.24 4.23 -44.92
C LEU A 6 -12.48 5.54 -45.20
N SER A 7 -13.17 6.67 -45.07
CA SER A 7 -12.56 7.99 -45.21
C SER A 7 -12.30 8.62 -43.85
N ILE A 8 -11.32 9.53 -43.81
CA ILE A 8 -11.11 10.42 -42.67
C ILE A 8 -12.37 11.24 -42.34
N ASP A 9 -13.22 11.50 -43.34
CA ASP A 9 -14.48 12.23 -43.20
C ASP A 9 -15.55 11.45 -42.43
N ASP A 10 -15.37 10.14 -42.24
CA ASP A 10 -16.32 9.30 -41.49
C ASP A 10 -16.17 9.43 -39.96
N PHE A 11 -15.08 10.07 -39.51
CA PHE A 11 -14.76 10.32 -38.09
C PHE A 11 -15.38 11.63 -37.58
N PRO A 12 -15.54 11.79 -36.24
CA PRO A 12 -15.95 13.07 -35.65
C PRO A 12 -15.00 14.23 -36.01
N PRO A 13 -15.42 15.50 -35.81
CA PRO A 13 -14.57 16.67 -36.07
C PRO A 13 -13.21 16.59 -35.38
N ARG A 14 -12.16 17.03 -36.06
CA ARG A 14 -10.78 16.98 -35.56
C ARG A 14 -10.61 17.82 -34.30
N ARG A 15 -9.94 17.24 -33.31
CA ARG A 15 -9.58 17.92 -32.07
C ARG A 15 -8.10 18.29 -32.07
N ASP A 16 -7.74 19.34 -31.34
CA ASP A 16 -6.36 19.81 -31.22
C ASP A 16 -5.46 18.81 -30.46
N ASP A 17 -6.04 17.99 -29.59
CA ASP A 17 -5.36 17.00 -28.76
C ASP A 17 -5.35 15.58 -29.36
N GLU A 18 -5.87 15.44 -30.57
CA GLU A 18 -5.94 14.19 -31.31
C GLU A 18 -4.59 13.84 -31.95
N PRO A 19 -4.05 12.62 -31.73
CA PRO A 19 -2.82 12.19 -32.39
C PRO A 19 -2.95 12.25 -33.91
N SER A 20 -1.93 12.76 -34.59
CA SER A 20 -1.97 12.97 -36.04
C SER A 20 -2.12 11.69 -36.86
N SER A 21 -1.69 10.53 -36.32
CA SER A 21 -1.79 9.22 -36.98
C SER A 21 -3.08 8.47 -36.65
N LEU A 22 -3.79 8.79 -35.56
CA LEU A 22 -4.84 7.95 -34.99
C LEU A 22 -5.93 7.55 -36.00
N ARG A 23 -6.39 8.50 -36.82
CA ARG A 23 -7.42 8.22 -37.84
C ARG A 23 -6.91 7.28 -38.92
N GLN A 24 -5.67 7.49 -39.37
CA GLN A 24 -5.06 6.66 -40.41
C GLN A 24 -4.78 5.26 -39.86
N ASP A 25 -4.30 5.16 -38.63
CA ASP A 25 -4.04 3.88 -37.96
C ASP A 25 -5.34 3.06 -37.82
N ILE A 26 -6.47 3.68 -37.47
CA ILE A 26 -7.78 3.01 -37.40
C ILE A 26 -8.26 2.58 -38.80
N ILE A 27 -8.09 3.42 -39.82
CA ILE A 27 -8.50 3.12 -41.20
C ILE A 27 -7.69 1.95 -41.75
N ASP A 28 -6.37 1.96 -41.56
CA ASP A 28 -5.45 0.94 -42.07
C ASP A 28 -5.74 -0.42 -41.41
N GLU A 29 -5.86 -0.43 -40.08
CA GLU A 29 -6.11 -1.65 -39.30
C GLU A 29 -7.48 -2.27 -39.63
N LEU A 30 -8.53 -1.44 -39.71
CA LEU A 30 -9.86 -1.93 -40.10
C LEU A 30 -9.85 -2.43 -41.55
N SER A 31 -9.20 -1.71 -42.46
CA SER A 31 -9.14 -2.11 -43.88
C SER A 31 -8.45 -3.46 -44.05
N ASP A 32 -7.36 -3.70 -43.31
CA ASP A 32 -6.65 -4.99 -43.33
C ASP A 32 -7.53 -6.11 -42.75
N HIS A 33 -8.14 -5.88 -41.59
CA HIS A 33 -9.02 -6.86 -40.96
C HIS A 33 -10.23 -7.24 -41.83
N PHE A 34 -10.90 -6.26 -42.44
CA PHE A 34 -12.04 -6.51 -43.33
C PHE A 34 -11.61 -7.19 -44.64
N ALA A 35 -10.44 -6.85 -45.18
CA ALA A 35 -9.89 -7.52 -46.35
C ALA A 35 -9.54 -9.00 -46.05
N CYS A 36 -8.90 -9.26 -44.91
CA CYS A 36 -8.63 -10.63 -44.44
C CYS A 36 -9.92 -11.43 -44.21
N ALA A 37 -10.93 -10.81 -43.58
CA ALA A 37 -12.22 -11.46 -43.35
C ALA A 37 -12.94 -11.79 -44.67
N LEU A 38 -12.93 -10.87 -45.64
CA LEU A 38 -13.51 -11.11 -46.96
C LEU A 38 -12.79 -12.23 -47.70
N ASN A 39 -11.46 -12.23 -47.72
CA ASN A 39 -10.68 -13.30 -48.36
C ASN A 39 -11.00 -14.67 -47.74
N ARG A 40 -11.15 -14.72 -46.41
CA ARG A 40 -11.52 -15.95 -45.70
C ARG A 40 -12.92 -16.45 -46.08
N GLU A 41 -13.89 -15.56 -46.26
CA GLU A 41 -15.24 -15.95 -46.69
C GLU A 41 -15.30 -16.31 -48.17
N LEU A 42 -14.52 -15.65 -49.03
CA LEU A 42 -14.38 -16.00 -50.46
C LEU A 42 -13.82 -17.41 -50.67
N HIS A 43 -12.92 -17.87 -49.78
CA HIS A 43 -12.45 -19.25 -49.79
C HIS A 43 -13.54 -20.27 -49.45
N LYS A 44 -14.59 -19.88 -48.72
CA LYS A 44 -15.71 -20.76 -48.37
C LYS A 44 -16.85 -20.67 -49.37
N ASN A 45 -17.07 -19.49 -49.94
CA ASN A 45 -18.10 -19.23 -50.94
C ASN A 45 -17.56 -18.26 -52.00
N PRO A 46 -17.42 -18.68 -53.27
CA PRO A 46 -16.87 -17.84 -54.33
C PRO A 46 -17.78 -16.66 -54.73
N ASP A 47 -19.03 -16.60 -54.23
CA ASP A 47 -19.91 -15.44 -54.41
C ASP A 47 -19.50 -14.27 -53.51
N GLU A 48 -18.93 -13.24 -54.13
CA GLU A 48 -18.43 -12.03 -53.46
C GLU A 48 -19.53 -11.24 -52.74
N LEU A 49 -20.76 -11.19 -53.27
CA LEU A 49 -21.85 -10.45 -52.64
C LEU A 49 -22.30 -11.13 -51.35
N ILE A 50 -22.36 -12.47 -51.37
CA ILE A 50 -22.71 -13.25 -50.18
C ILE A 50 -21.58 -13.20 -49.15
N ALA A 51 -20.31 -13.28 -49.58
CA ALA A 51 -19.16 -13.19 -48.70
C ALA A 51 -19.09 -11.81 -48.00
N ARG A 52 -19.26 -10.71 -48.74
CA ARG A 52 -19.32 -9.35 -48.18
C ARG A 52 -20.46 -9.20 -47.17
N LYS A 53 -21.65 -9.71 -47.48
CA LYS A 53 -22.81 -9.66 -46.58
C LYS A 53 -22.53 -10.37 -45.25
N ARG A 54 -21.93 -11.57 -45.29
CA ARG A 54 -21.59 -12.34 -44.08
C ARG A 54 -20.54 -11.65 -43.23
N VAL A 55 -19.52 -11.04 -43.85
CA VAL A 55 -18.50 -10.27 -43.12
C VAL A 55 -19.14 -9.07 -42.41
N LEU A 56 -20.04 -8.35 -43.08
CA LEU A 56 -20.79 -7.24 -42.44
C LEU A 56 -21.74 -7.72 -41.34
N GLU A 57 -22.39 -8.88 -41.49
CA GLU A 57 -23.22 -9.48 -40.43
C GLU A 57 -22.39 -9.91 -39.21
N GLN A 58 -21.15 -10.37 -39.43
CA GLN A 58 -20.28 -10.85 -38.36
C GLN A 58 -19.52 -9.74 -37.64
N PHE A 59 -18.96 -8.78 -38.39
CA PHE A 59 -18.13 -7.71 -37.84
C PHE A 59 -18.93 -6.44 -37.54
N GLY A 60 -20.03 -6.20 -38.26
CA GLY A 60 -20.82 -4.99 -38.17
C GLY A 60 -20.43 -3.94 -39.21
N ASP A 61 -21.03 -2.75 -39.07
CA ASP A 61 -20.80 -1.61 -39.96
C ASP A 61 -19.42 -0.98 -39.68
N PRO A 62 -18.49 -0.97 -40.66
CA PRO A 62 -17.12 -0.49 -40.47
C PRO A 62 -17.06 0.97 -39.99
N ILE A 63 -18.02 1.82 -40.39
CA ILE A 63 -18.06 3.23 -39.98
C ILE A 63 -18.40 3.33 -38.48
N LYS A 64 -19.30 2.50 -37.99
CA LYS A 64 -19.66 2.49 -36.55
C LYS A 64 -18.50 2.01 -35.69
N ILE A 65 -17.78 0.99 -36.16
CA ILE A 65 -16.61 0.45 -35.46
C ILE A 65 -15.49 1.48 -35.43
N ALA A 66 -15.20 2.15 -36.56
CA ALA A 66 -14.20 3.21 -36.64
C ALA A 66 -14.48 4.34 -35.64
N ARG A 67 -15.75 4.79 -35.54
CA ARG A 67 -16.17 5.81 -34.56
C ARG A 67 -16.04 5.34 -33.11
N GLN A 68 -16.32 4.07 -32.85
CA GLN A 68 -16.18 3.50 -31.51
C GLN A 68 -14.72 3.42 -31.08
N LEU A 69 -13.84 2.91 -31.95
CA LEU A 69 -12.40 2.87 -31.70
C LEU A 69 -11.81 4.26 -31.48
N TRP A 70 -12.25 5.24 -32.26
CA TRP A 70 -11.86 6.65 -32.06
C TRP A 70 -12.31 7.18 -30.69
N LEU A 71 -13.55 6.91 -30.29
CA LEU A 71 -14.07 7.33 -28.97
C LEU A 71 -13.31 6.66 -27.83
N ASP A 72 -13.01 5.37 -27.93
CA ASP A 72 -12.27 4.63 -26.90
C ASP A 72 -10.82 5.14 -26.78
N ALA A 73 -10.14 5.42 -27.89
CA ALA A 73 -8.81 6.01 -27.88
C ALA A 73 -8.77 7.44 -27.30
N MET A 74 -9.81 8.23 -27.56
CA MET A 74 -9.90 9.63 -27.08
C MET A 74 -10.50 9.75 -25.67
N LYS A 75 -11.11 8.70 -25.12
CA LYS A 75 -11.85 8.71 -23.86
C LYS A 75 -11.02 9.17 -22.67
N GLU A 76 -9.79 8.68 -22.54
CA GLU A 76 -8.89 9.05 -21.45
C GLU A 76 -8.49 10.53 -21.51
N ARG A 77 -8.21 11.04 -22.72
CA ARG A 77 -7.85 12.46 -22.95
C ARG A 77 -9.02 13.40 -22.66
N ILE A 78 -10.21 13.01 -23.12
CA ILE A 78 -11.45 13.75 -22.86
C ILE A 78 -11.79 13.77 -21.36
N MET A 79 -11.60 12.66 -20.65
CA MET A 79 -11.80 12.62 -19.18
C MET A 79 -10.74 13.44 -18.44
N SER A 80 -9.47 13.35 -18.83
CA SER A 80 -8.39 14.11 -18.21
C SER A 80 -8.60 15.62 -18.33
N GLN A 81 -8.97 16.13 -19.51
CA GLN A 81 -9.29 17.55 -19.69
C GLN A 81 -10.47 18.02 -18.84
N ARG A 82 -11.53 17.19 -18.73
CA ARG A 82 -12.70 17.52 -17.90
C ARG A 82 -12.36 17.59 -16.41
N ILE A 83 -11.54 16.66 -15.92
CA ILE A 83 -11.06 16.67 -14.53
C ILE A 83 -10.16 17.88 -14.28
N LEU A 84 -9.21 18.16 -15.17
CA LEU A 84 -8.30 19.30 -15.04
C LEU A 84 -9.04 20.63 -15.01
N THR A 85 -10.04 20.79 -15.87
CA THR A 85 -10.90 21.99 -15.91
C THR A 85 -11.70 22.12 -14.61
N GLY A 86 -12.27 21.03 -14.10
CA GLY A 86 -12.97 21.00 -12.81
C GLY A 86 -12.08 21.40 -11.64
N VAL A 87 -10.86 20.85 -11.55
CA VAL A 87 -9.89 21.18 -10.50
C VAL A 87 -9.43 22.64 -10.60
N SER A 88 -9.26 23.17 -11.81
CA SER A 88 -8.82 24.56 -12.02
C SER A 88 -9.87 25.56 -11.56
N VAL A 89 -11.16 25.28 -11.80
CA VAL A 89 -12.28 26.11 -11.32
C VAL A 89 -12.35 26.08 -9.79
N VAL A 90 -12.19 24.90 -9.17
CA VAL A 90 -12.18 24.78 -7.70
C VAL A 90 -11.02 25.56 -7.10
N MET A 91 -9.82 25.45 -7.68
CA MET A 91 -8.64 26.21 -7.25
C MET A 91 -8.85 27.72 -7.33
N ALA A 92 -9.48 28.21 -8.40
CA ALA A 92 -9.82 29.63 -8.53
C ALA A 92 -10.79 30.09 -7.44
N VAL A 93 -11.84 29.31 -7.16
CA VAL A 93 -12.81 29.60 -6.09
C VAL A 93 -12.14 29.62 -4.72
N CYS A 94 -11.28 28.64 -4.42
CA CYS A 94 -10.49 28.63 -3.19
C CYS A 94 -9.58 29.86 -3.07
N GLY A 95 -8.95 30.29 -4.17
CA GLY A 95 -8.15 31.52 -4.22
C GLY A 95 -8.96 32.76 -3.84
N PHE A 96 -10.17 32.92 -4.39
CA PHE A 96 -11.04 34.05 -4.04
C PHE A 96 -11.49 34.02 -2.57
N ILE A 97 -11.73 32.83 -2.01
CA ILE A 97 -12.08 32.67 -0.58
C ILE A 97 -10.90 33.10 0.31
N VAL A 98 -9.68 32.65 0.00
CA VAL A 98 -8.49 33.03 0.78
C VAL A 98 -8.24 34.53 0.73
N VAL A 99 -8.32 35.15 -0.46
CA VAL A 99 -8.18 36.61 -0.59
C VAL A 99 -9.25 37.35 0.21
N GLY A 100 -10.49 36.86 0.21
CA GLY A 100 -11.58 37.42 1.02
C GLY A 100 -11.31 37.33 2.53
N LEU A 101 -10.81 36.18 3.00
CA LEU A 101 -10.44 35.99 4.41
C LEU A 101 -9.27 36.89 4.83
N VAL A 102 -8.23 37.01 3.99
CA VAL A 102 -7.07 37.89 4.25
C VAL A 102 -7.50 39.36 4.29
N TRP A 103 -8.37 39.79 3.37
CA TRP A 103 -8.91 41.16 3.37
C TRP A 103 -9.72 41.46 4.64
N SER A 104 -10.52 40.49 5.10
CA SER A 104 -11.28 40.60 6.35
C SER A 104 -10.35 40.74 7.56
N MET A 105 -9.29 39.93 7.64
CA MET A 105 -8.29 40.00 8.71
C MET A 105 -7.53 41.33 8.73
N ILE A 106 -7.17 41.88 7.56
CA ILE A 106 -6.51 43.19 7.46
C ILE A 106 -7.43 44.30 8.00
N LYS A 107 -8.73 44.23 7.70
CA LYS A 107 -9.72 45.20 8.18
C LYS A 107 -9.89 45.14 9.70
N GLU A 108 -9.88 43.94 10.29
CA GLU A 108 -9.92 43.77 11.76
C GLU A 108 -8.62 44.24 12.43
N SER A 109 -7.47 43.98 11.82
CA SER A 109 -6.16 44.44 12.31
C SER A 109 -6.04 45.98 12.33
N GLN A 110 -6.53 46.66 11.30
CA GLN A 110 -6.56 48.13 11.28
C GLN A 110 -7.46 48.69 12.39
N ALA A 111 -8.61 48.05 12.66
CA ALA A 111 -9.50 48.46 13.74
C ALA A 111 -8.85 48.26 15.13
N PHE A 112 -8.06 47.20 15.29
CA PHE A 112 -7.30 46.93 16.52
C PHE A 112 -6.15 47.92 16.73
N ASN A 113 -5.34 48.18 15.70
CA ASN A 113 -4.23 49.15 15.76
C ASN A 113 -4.71 50.57 16.06
N ASN A 114 -5.86 50.98 15.51
CA ASN A 114 -6.44 52.28 15.81
C ASN A 114 -6.90 52.41 17.27
N ARG A 115 -7.42 51.31 17.87
CA ARG A 115 -7.79 51.29 19.30
C ARG A 115 -6.55 51.34 20.20
N MET A 116 -5.47 50.68 19.81
CA MET A 116 -4.20 50.67 20.56
C MET A 116 -3.49 52.03 20.50
N MET A 117 -3.49 52.68 19.33
CA MET A 117 -2.98 54.05 19.15
C MET A 117 -3.78 55.07 19.97
N ALA A 118 -5.11 54.91 20.06
CA ALA A 118 -5.94 55.75 20.91
C ALA A 118 -5.58 55.61 22.40
N GLN A 119 -5.35 54.38 22.88
CA GLN A 119 -4.89 54.14 24.25
C GLN A 119 -3.49 54.71 24.53
N MET A 120 -2.57 54.63 23.56
CA MET A 120 -1.23 55.21 23.71
C MET A 120 -1.25 56.75 23.69
N ALA A 121 -2.10 57.37 22.87
CA ALA A 121 -2.28 58.82 22.85
C ALA A 121 -2.90 59.35 24.17
N GLU A 122 -3.74 58.54 24.82
CA GLU A 122 -4.32 58.85 26.13
C GLU A 122 -3.29 58.70 27.27
N MET A 123 -2.37 57.73 27.16
CA MET A 123 -1.24 57.59 28.10
C MET A 123 -0.16 58.66 27.91
N ALA A 124 0.13 59.06 26.67
CA ALA A 124 1.13 60.10 26.38
C ALA A 124 0.70 61.52 26.82
N LYS A 125 -0.59 61.73 27.09
CA LYS A 125 -1.10 62.98 27.68
C LYS A 125 -0.83 63.12 29.17
N ARG A 126 -0.34 62.06 29.84
CA ARG A 126 -0.08 62.05 31.27
C ARG A 126 1.44 61.99 31.52
N SER A 127 1.99 63.17 31.80
CA SER A 127 3.15 63.49 32.69
C SER A 127 4.41 64.03 32.00
N GLU A 128 4.82 65.23 32.42
CA GLU A 128 6.13 65.53 33.06
C GLU A 128 6.17 66.99 33.54
N PRO A 129 7.09 67.42 34.44
CA PRO A 129 7.90 66.65 35.41
C PRO A 129 7.86 67.25 36.84
N GLU A 130 8.37 66.53 37.86
CA GLU A 130 9.46 67.04 38.74
C GLU A 130 9.80 66.14 39.94
N THR A 131 11.12 66.07 40.19
CA THR A 131 11.89 65.67 41.38
C THR A 131 12.17 64.19 41.66
N THR A 132 13.46 63.96 41.88
CA THR A 132 14.21 62.77 41.46
C THR A 132 14.50 61.77 42.58
N ASP A 133 13.90 61.94 43.77
CA ASP A 133 14.22 61.08 44.93
C ASP A 133 13.09 60.13 45.36
N GLU A 134 11.81 60.46 45.10
CA GLU A 134 10.70 59.50 45.33
C GLU A 134 10.63 58.42 44.23
N VAL A 135 11.10 58.76 43.02
CA VAL A 135 11.11 57.86 41.86
C VAL A 135 12.00 56.65 42.08
N ASN A 136 13.13 56.79 42.79
CA ASN A 136 14.01 55.65 43.05
C ASN A 136 13.39 54.64 44.03
N GLN A 137 12.62 55.09 45.04
CA GLN A 137 11.91 54.16 45.93
C GLN A 137 10.68 53.55 45.27
N GLN A 138 10.00 54.29 44.40
CA GLN A 138 8.84 53.76 43.67
C GLN A 138 9.25 52.79 42.56
N ILE A 139 10.40 53.02 41.89
CA ILE A 139 11.01 52.09 40.93
C ILE A 139 11.47 50.81 41.62
N LEU A 140 12.05 50.88 42.83
CA LEU A 140 12.43 49.69 43.59
C LEU A 140 11.22 48.84 44.00
N LYS A 141 10.11 49.47 44.44
CA LYS A 141 8.85 48.77 44.72
C LYS A 141 8.20 48.19 43.46
N GLN A 142 8.27 48.90 42.33
CA GLN A 142 7.77 48.40 41.05
C GLN A 142 8.65 47.28 40.48
N LEU A 143 9.97 47.29 40.72
CA LEU A 143 10.88 46.20 40.34
C LEU A 143 10.65 44.93 41.17
N GLU A 144 10.33 45.05 42.46
CA GLU A 144 9.91 43.89 43.27
C GLU A 144 8.54 43.34 42.82
N GLN A 145 7.58 44.20 42.49
CA GLN A 145 6.30 43.76 41.92
C GLN A 145 6.45 43.16 40.51
N LEU A 146 7.33 43.68 39.66
CA LEU A 146 7.63 43.14 38.34
C LEU A 146 8.43 41.83 38.39
N ASN A 147 9.28 41.62 39.40
CA ASN A 147 9.93 40.33 39.63
C ASN A 147 8.96 39.29 40.20
N GLN A 148 7.94 39.70 40.99
CA GLN A 148 6.85 38.81 41.40
C GLN A 148 5.84 38.52 40.27
N GLN A 149 5.73 39.41 39.27
CA GLN A 149 4.90 39.20 38.07
C GLN A 149 5.67 38.61 36.87
N ARG A 150 7.00 38.47 36.94
CA ARG A 150 7.80 37.71 35.96
C ARG A 150 7.61 36.19 36.14
N LYS A 151 6.40 35.71 35.85
CA LYS A 151 6.22 34.39 35.23
C LYS A 151 6.36 34.58 33.72
N VAL A 152 7.63 34.56 33.28
CA VAL A 152 8.14 34.28 31.93
C VAL A 152 7.15 34.55 30.78
N GLU A 153 7.20 35.77 30.23
CA GLU A 153 6.70 36.06 28.88
C GLU A 153 7.71 35.49 27.86
N PRO A 154 7.29 34.66 26.88
CA PRO A 154 8.16 34.24 25.79
C PRO A 154 8.08 35.20 24.60
N ASP A 155 9.27 35.40 24.03
CA ASP A 155 9.65 36.18 22.86
C ASP A 155 8.68 36.19 21.66
N THR A 156 8.74 37.30 20.95
CA THR A 156 8.04 37.73 19.72
C THR A 156 8.27 36.86 18.47
N VAL A 157 8.61 35.56 18.64
CA VAL A 157 8.68 34.55 17.55
C VAL A 157 7.38 33.73 17.44
N ALA A 158 6.42 33.93 18.35
CA ALA A 158 5.24 33.07 18.54
C ALA A 158 4.12 33.17 17.48
N THR A 159 4.26 33.98 16.43
CA THR A 159 3.23 34.15 15.40
C THR A 159 3.29 32.99 14.39
N GLY A 160 2.75 31.82 14.77
CA GLY A 160 2.65 30.64 13.89
C GLY A 160 2.97 29.28 14.55
N MET A 161 3.29 29.25 15.84
CA MET A 161 3.59 28.04 16.61
C MET A 161 2.38 27.64 17.46
N ASN A 162 1.97 26.37 17.41
CA ASN A 162 0.83 25.83 18.15
C ASN A 162 1.27 24.71 19.09
N GLN A 163 0.68 24.65 20.29
CA GLN A 163 0.94 23.56 21.21
C GLN A 163 0.37 22.25 20.64
N LEU A 164 1.20 21.23 20.52
CA LEU A 164 0.78 19.90 20.09
C LEU A 164 1.06 18.88 21.21
N ALA A 165 -0.01 18.26 21.69
CA ALA A 165 0.08 17.20 22.69
C ALA A 165 -0.90 16.07 22.36
N PHE A 166 -0.60 14.86 22.83
CA PHE A 166 -1.48 13.70 22.70
C PHE A 166 -1.80 13.14 24.07
N GLN A 167 -3.10 12.93 24.33
CA GLN A 167 -3.55 12.27 25.53
C GLN A 167 -3.67 10.77 25.23
N LEU A 168 -2.76 9.99 25.79
CA LEU A 168 -2.80 8.55 25.68
C LEU A 168 -3.80 8.01 26.71
N VAL A 169 -4.68 7.11 26.25
CA VAL A 169 -5.74 6.48 27.06
C VAL A 169 -5.79 4.97 26.78
N THR A 170 -6.49 4.21 27.62
CA THR A 170 -6.71 2.77 27.47
C THR A 170 -8.17 2.51 27.09
N GLU A 171 -8.49 1.37 26.44
CA GLU A 171 -9.86 1.05 26.00
C GLU A 171 -10.87 0.99 27.17
N ASP A 172 -10.43 0.47 28.32
CA ASP A 172 -11.31 0.21 29.47
C ASP A 172 -11.46 1.42 30.41
N GLN A 173 -10.92 2.60 30.06
CA GLN A 173 -10.74 3.73 30.99
C GLN A 173 -10.11 3.30 32.32
N ASP A 174 -9.26 2.27 32.28
CA ASP A 174 -8.52 1.80 33.44
C ASP A 174 -7.69 2.97 33.99
N GLU A 175 -7.65 3.17 35.31
CA GLU A 175 -6.94 4.30 35.94
C GLU A 175 -5.43 4.29 35.64
N ARG A 176 -4.92 3.19 35.07
CA ARG A 176 -3.56 3.06 34.56
C ARG A 176 -3.40 3.75 33.21
N LEU A 177 -3.01 5.02 33.29
CA LEU A 177 -2.67 5.81 32.11
C LEU A 177 -1.40 5.26 31.41
N PRO A 178 -1.36 5.20 30.06
CA PRO A 178 -0.21 4.72 29.32
C PRO A 178 1.06 5.53 29.62
N HIS A 179 2.02 4.92 30.29
CA HIS A 179 3.28 5.54 30.69
C HIS A 179 4.45 4.92 29.90
N ASN A 180 5.51 5.70 29.68
CA ASN A 180 6.71 5.28 28.94
C ASN A 180 6.49 4.92 27.47
N PHE A 181 5.40 5.38 26.85
CA PHE A 181 5.27 5.32 25.41
C PHE A 181 6.18 6.37 24.78
N VAL A 182 6.91 5.99 23.74
CA VAL A 182 7.83 6.89 23.04
C VAL A 182 7.18 7.35 21.76
N GLY A 183 6.94 8.65 21.63
CA GLY A 183 6.45 9.28 20.43
C GLY A 183 7.57 9.96 19.67
N SER A 184 7.66 9.70 18.37
CA SER A 184 8.52 10.42 17.44
C SER A 184 7.64 11.16 16.44
N LEU A 185 7.83 12.47 16.31
CA LEU A 185 7.05 13.33 15.44
C LEU A 185 7.97 13.96 14.40
N THR A 186 7.76 13.62 13.12
CA THR A 186 8.58 14.11 12.01
C THR A 186 7.78 15.07 11.14
N LYS A 187 8.25 16.30 10.97
CA LYS A 187 7.67 17.25 10.01
C LYS A 187 8.09 16.86 8.59
N SER A 188 7.12 16.78 7.67
CA SER A 188 7.38 16.57 6.25
C SER A 188 7.30 17.91 5.49
N GLY A 189 8.33 18.27 4.73
CA GLY A 189 8.44 19.51 3.95
C GLY A 189 9.63 19.49 2.97
N ASP A 190 10.01 20.63 2.39
CA ASP A 190 11.28 20.73 1.66
C ASP A 190 12.45 20.43 2.61
N ARG A 191 13.60 19.94 2.10
CA ARG A 191 14.75 19.47 2.91
C ARG A 191 15.24 20.41 4.02
N SER A 192 14.93 21.70 3.95
CA SER A 192 15.25 22.70 4.99
C SER A 192 14.23 22.80 6.14
N GLU A 193 13.10 22.10 6.06
CA GLU A 193 11.99 22.14 7.04
C GLU A 193 11.73 20.79 7.72
N GLU A 194 12.47 19.73 7.36
CA GLU A 194 12.36 18.42 8.00
C GLU A 194 13.10 18.40 9.33
N PHE A 195 12.36 18.08 10.40
CA PHE A 195 12.93 17.80 11.71
C PHE A 195 12.11 16.71 12.41
N THR A 196 12.74 16.01 13.34
CA THR A 196 12.12 14.99 14.17
C THR A 196 12.26 15.38 15.63
N LEU A 197 11.16 15.28 16.38
CA LEU A 197 11.13 15.45 17.82
C LEU A 197 10.75 14.14 18.48
N GLU A 198 11.26 13.92 19.69
CA GLU A 198 10.89 12.78 20.51
C GLU A 198 10.28 13.25 21.83
N ALA A 199 9.25 12.56 22.28
CA ALA A 199 8.61 12.76 23.57
C ALA A 199 8.32 11.40 24.20
N VAL A 200 8.25 11.37 25.53
CA VAL A 200 7.87 10.17 26.29
C VAL A 200 6.62 10.50 27.09
N SER A 201 5.64 9.60 27.06
CA SER A 201 4.41 9.80 27.82
C SER A 201 4.69 9.78 29.32
N ASN A 202 4.19 10.80 30.02
CA ASN A 202 4.38 10.92 31.45
C ASN A 202 3.36 10.05 32.23
N GLY A 203 3.43 10.06 33.56
CA GLY A 203 2.48 9.33 34.43
C GLY A 203 1.02 9.80 34.36
N ARG A 204 0.71 10.81 33.54
CA ARG A 204 -0.65 11.27 33.21
C ARG A 204 -1.06 10.87 31.79
N GLY A 205 -0.29 10.02 31.12
CA GLY A 205 -0.55 9.64 29.73
C GLY A 205 -0.33 10.76 28.72
N MET A 206 0.26 11.89 29.11
CA MET A 206 0.43 13.02 28.20
C MET A 206 1.77 12.91 27.46
N LEU A 207 1.69 12.98 26.14
CA LEU A 207 2.81 13.02 25.20
C LEU A 207 2.89 14.43 24.60
N ASP A 208 3.78 15.25 25.14
CA ASP A 208 3.88 16.68 24.84
C ASP A 208 5.08 16.97 23.93
N PHE A 209 4.83 17.51 22.73
CA PHE A 209 5.86 17.91 21.77
C PHE A 209 6.14 19.42 21.78
N GLY A 210 5.50 20.17 22.67
CA GLY A 210 5.64 21.62 22.79
C GLY A 210 4.98 22.37 21.64
N LYS A 211 5.51 23.58 21.37
CA LYS A 211 4.99 24.48 20.35
C LYS A 211 5.66 24.22 19.01
N LEU A 212 4.87 23.84 18.02
CA LEU A 212 5.33 23.45 16.69
C LEU A 212 4.76 24.35 15.60
N PRO A 213 5.51 24.56 14.50
CA PRO A 213 4.99 25.31 13.38
C PRO A 213 3.83 24.56 12.74
N TRP A 214 2.96 25.27 12.03
CA TRP A 214 1.94 24.63 11.21
C TRP A 214 2.57 23.70 10.15
N GLY A 215 1.81 22.68 9.72
CA GLY A 215 2.25 21.76 8.68
C GLY A 215 1.79 20.32 8.90
N LYS A 216 2.28 19.45 8.02
CA LYS A 216 2.03 18.01 8.07
C LYS A 216 3.15 17.32 8.85
N TYR A 217 2.75 16.47 9.77
CA TYR A 217 3.62 15.67 10.60
C TYR A 217 3.26 14.19 10.47
N ARG A 218 4.25 13.34 10.71
CA ARG A 218 4.07 11.90 10.89
C ARG A 218 4.41 11.56 12.33
N LEU A 219 3.42 11.13 13.09
CA LEU A 219 3.59 10.56 14.42
C LEU A 219 3.91 9.07 14.30
N THR A 220 4.97 8.63 14.96
CA THR A 220 5.24 7.22 15.25
C THR A 220 5.22 7.05 16.76
N LEU A 221 4.24 6.33 17.27
CA LEU A 221 4.10 6.05 18.69
C LEU A 221 4.53 4.61 18.97
N LYS A 222 5.39 4.39 19.95
CA LYS A 222 5.94 3.08 20.32
C LYS A 222 5.61 2.73 21.75
N ALA A 223 4.97 1.58 21.94
CA ALA A 223 4.69 1.01 23.25
C ALA A 223 5.96 0.47 23.92
N PRO A 224 6.01 0.34 25.27
CA PRO A 224 7.19 -0.16 25.99
C PRO A 224 7.69 -1.54 25.54
N TRP A 225 6.79 -2.40 25.06
CA TRP A 225 7.13 -3.73 24.53
C TRP A 225 7.46 -3.75 23.04
N GLY A 226 7.36 -2.62 22.33
CA GLY A 226 7.80 -2.46 20.95
C GLY A 226 6.72 -2.46 19.87
N GLU A 227 5.42 -2.51 20.22
CA GLU A 227 4.36 -2.23 19.23
C GLU A 227 4.41 -0.77 18.78
N THR A 228 4.09 -0.52 17.51
CA THR A 228 4.14 0.82 16.91
C THR A 228 2.83 1.20 16.24
N LEU A 229 2.41 2.44 16.40
CA LEU A 229 1.34 3.09 15.65
C LEU A 229 1.94 4.19 14.78
N HIS A 230 1.43 4.35 13.55
CA HIS A 230 1.81 5.43 12.65
C HIS A 230 0.58 6.24 12.26
N GLN A 231 0.65 7.56 12.43
CA GLN A 231 -0.47 8.46 12.16
C GLN A 231 0.03 9.73 11.44
N ASN A 232 -0.77 10.26 10.51
CA ASN A 232 -0.53 11.57 9.93
C ASN A 232 -1.27 12.63 10.76
N VAL A 233 -0.57 13.71 11.11
CA VAL A 233 -1.06 14.77 11.98
C VAL A 233 -0.93 16.10 11.25
N TYR A 234 -1.95 16.95 11.33
CA TYR A 234 -1.95 18.26 10.68
C TYR A 234 -2.10 19.37 11.72
N VAL A 235 -1.06 20.19 11.87
CA VAL A 235 -1.07 21.35 12.78
C VAL A 235 -1.52 22.57 11.99
N ILE A 236 -2.62 23.21 12.43
CA ILE A 236 -3.24 24.38 11.78
C ILE A 236 -2.83 25.64 12.56
N PRO A 237 -2.50 26.77 11.89
CA PRO A 237 -2.15 28.02 12.57
C PRO A 237 -3.22 28.52 13.54
N GLY A 238 -2.79 28.95 14.73
CA GLY A 238 -3.64 29.57 15.76
C GLY A 238 -4.53 28.60 16.54
N ARG A 239 -4.29 27.28 16.44
CA ARG A 239 -5.06 26.25 17.15
C ARG A 239 -4.13 25.27 17.83
N ASP A 240 -4.10 25.33 19.16
CA ASP A 240 -3.55 24.25 19.96
C ASP A 240 -4.34 22.97 19.69
N MET A 241 -3.63 21.84 19.65
CA MET A 241 -4.21 20.55 19.34
C MET A 241 -3.90 19.56 20.45
N THR A 242 -4.95 18.96 20.98
CA THR A 242 -4.88 17.80 21.85
C THR A 242 -5.76 16.71 21.26
N GLU A 243 -5.14 15.59 20.92
CA GLU A 243 -5.82 14.43 20.35
C GLU A 243 -5.68 13.23 21.30
N GLU A 244 -6.75 12.44 21.42
CA GLU A 244 -6.74 11.23 22.23
C GLU A 244 -6.31 10.03 21.39
N ILE A 245 -5.35 9.25 21.90
CA ILE A 245 -4.89 8.02 21.25
C ILE A 245 -5.10 6.85 22.21
N VAL A 246 -5.90 5.89 21.76
CA VAL A 246 -6.14 4.66 22.52
C VAL A 246 -4.98 3.69 22.32
N CYS A 247 -4.29 3.39 23.41
CA CYS A 247 -3.09 2.59 23.44
C CYS A 247 -3.38 1.15 23.92
N PRO A 248 -2.63 0.16 23.43
CA PRO A 248 -2.65 -1.17 24.00
C PRO A 248 -2.19 -1.12 25.45
N THR A 249 -2.84 -1.91 26.32
CA THR A 249 -2.49 -2.02 27.75
C THR A 249 -1.34 -2.99 27.98
N ASP A 250 -1.23 -4.01 27.14
CA ASP A 250 -0.32 -5.14 27.32
C ASP A 250 0.31 -5.58 26.01
N LYS A 251 1.49 -6.23 26.15
CA LYS A 251 2.17 -6.90 25.06
C LYS A 251 1.26 -7.96 24.41
N PRO A 252 1.24 -8.09 23.08
CA PRO A 252 0.55 -9.18 22.39
C PRO A 252 0.89 -10.56 22.96
N GLU A 253 -0.15 -11.34 23.25
CA GLU A 253 0.01 -12.69 23.78
C GLU A 253 0.41 -13.69 22.70
N VAL A 254 0.98 -14.83 23.11
CA VAL A 254 1.22 -15.96 22.22
C VAL A 254 0.03 -16.91 22.31
N VAL A 255 -0.65 -17.14 21.19
CA VAL A 255 -1.85 -17.98 21.08
C VAL A 255 -1.62 -19.19 20.18
N SER A 256 -2.43 -20.24 20.38
CA SER A 256 -2.40 -21.44 19.53
C SER A 256 -3.17 -21.17 18.23
N VAL A 257 -2.58 -21.55 17.10
CA VAL A 257 -3.13 -21.44 15.74
C VAL A 257 -3.11 -22.81 15.07
N ARG A 258 -4.18 -23.14 14.34
CA ARG A 258 -4.31 -24.39 13.58
C ARG A 258 -4.53 -24.09 12.11
N PHE A 259 -3.99 -24.93 11.24
CA PHE A 259 -4.22 -24.81 9.80
C PHE A 259 -5.21 -25.86 9.31
N ARG A 260 -5.93 -25.54 8.24
CA ARG A 260 -6.71 -26.50 7.46
C ARG A 260 -6.50 -26.23 5.98
N LEU A 261 -5.84 -27.17 5.32
CA LEU A 261 -5.63 -27.17 3.89
C LEU A 261 -6.82 -27.81 3.21
N ASN A 262 -7.39 -27.09 2.25
CA ASN A 262 -8.37 -27.62 1.32
C ASN A 262 -7.65 -27.80 -0.03
N TRP A 263 -7.28 -29.06 -0.28
CA TRP A 263 -6.59 -29.47 -1.50
C TRP A 263 -7.54 -29.52 -2.70
N PRO A 264 -7.08 -29.21 -3.91
CA PRO A 264 -7.88 -29.39 -5.12
C PRO A 264 -8.12 -30.88 -5.40
N GLU A 265 -9.21 -31.18 -6.09
CA GLU A 265 -9.57 -32.56 -6.43
C GLU A 265 -8.51 -33.21 -7.36
N GLY A 266 -8.25 -34.50 -7.18
CA GLY A 266 -7.37 -35.27 -8.06
C GLY A 266 -5.87 -35.13 -7.79
N VAL A 267 -5.46 -34.40 -6.75
CA VAL A 267 -4.06 -34.35 -6.30
C VAL A 267 -3.79 -35.45 -5.29
N ASP A 268 -2.74 -36.22 -5.51
CA ASP A 268 -2.22 -37.15 -4.50
C ASP A 268 -1.51 -36.37 -3.41
N THR A 269 -2.23 -36.06 -2.34
CA THR A 269 -1.73 -35.18 -1.27
C THR A 269 -0.62 -35.80 -0.41
N GLU A 270 -0.40 -37.12 -0.45
CA GLU A 270 0.56 -37.77 0.46
C GLU A 270 2.01 -37.37 0.17
N ASP A 271 2.29 -36.96 -1.06
CA ASP A 271 3.61 -36.55 -1.52
C ASP A 271 3.83 -35.03 -1.45
N TRP A 272 2.87 -34.25 -0.96
CA TRP A 272 2.95 -32.80 -0.96
C TRP A 272 2.91 -32.18 0.42
N TYR A 273 3.72 -31.12 0.57
CA TYR A 273 3.72 -30.25 1.73
C TYR A 273 3.51 -28.81 1.27
N LEU A 274 2.84 -28.03 2.11
CA LEU A 274 2.67 -26.60 1.92
C LEU A 274 3.54 -25.84 2.92
N ILE A 275 4.45 -25.04 2.42
CA ILE A 275 5.15 -24.04 3.23
C ILE A 275 4.30 -22.77 3.25
N CYS A 276 3.96 -22.30 4.45
CA CYS A 276 3.34 -21.00 4.70
C CYS A 276 4.40 -20.07 5.28
N ASP A 277 4.83 -19.08 4.51
CA ASP A 277 5.79 -18.08 4.97
C ASP A 277 5.09 -16.76 5.27
N CYS A 278 4.85 -16.50 6.56
CA CYS A 278 4.17 -15.31 7.08
C CYS A 278 5.10 -14.09 7.22
N ARG A 279 6.38 -14.20 6.84
CA ARG A 279 7.31 -13.08 6.98
C ARG A 279 7.04 -12.05 5.89
N ASN A 280 7.29 -10.79 6.21
CA ASN A 280 7.35 -9.71 5.25
C ASN A 280 8.83 -9.38 4.96
N SER A 281 9.11 -8.83 3.79
CA SER A 281 10.43 -8.29 3.44
C SER A 281 10.30 -6.78 3.30
N SER A 282 10.83 -6.03 4.26
CA SER A 282 11.06 -4.59 4.12
C SER A 282 12.56 -4.37 4.17
N ASP A 283 13.11 -3.71 3.15
CA ASP A 283 14.53 -3.32 3.10
C ASP A 283 15.52 -4.50 3.27
N GLY A 284 15.14 -5.68 2.77
CA GLY A 284 15.95 -6.90 2.83
C GLY A 284 15.88 -7.65 4.17
N ASN A 285 15.24 -7.09 5.20
CA ASN A 285 15.06 -7.75 6.48
C ASN A 285 13.75 -8.54 6.52
N ARG A 286 13.87 -9.85 6.76
CA ARG A 286 12.72 -10.75 6.91
C ARG A 286 12.16 -10.62 8.34
N GLN A 287 10.94 -10.09 8.45
CA GLN A 287 10.29 -9.84 9.73
C GLN A 287 8.91 -10.47 9.79
N ILE A 288 8.52 -10.90 10.98
CA ILE A 288 7.15 -11.34 11.23
C ILE A 288 6.40 -10.13 11.78
N GLU A 289 5.27 -9.84 11.13
CA GLU A 289 4.41 -8.73 11.51
C GLU A 289 3.06 -9.25 11.99
N SER A 290 2.58 -8.71 13.11
CA SER A 290 1.20 -8.88 13.56
C SER A 290 0.59 -7.53 13.87
N SER A 291 -0.64 -7.27 13.45
CA SER A 291 -1.34 -6.02 13.77
C SER A 291 -2.59 -6.21 14.62
N ARG A 292 -2.83 -5.33 15.59
CA ARG A 292 -4.06 -5.29 16.39
C ARG A 292 -4.81 -4.00 16.07
N LEU A 293 -6.12 -4.12 15.87
CA LEU A 293 -7.00 -2.97 15.72
C LEU A 293 -7.53 -2.60 17.10
N ILE A 294 -7.19 -1.42 17.58
CA ILE A 294 -7.58 -0.90 18.91
C ILE A 294 -8.28 0.43 18.65
N GLN A 295 -9.60 0.49 18.89
CA GLN A 295 -10.45 1.66 18.57
C GLN A 295 -10.26 2.26 17.16
N GLY A 296 -10.04 1.40 16.16
CA GLY A 296 -9.84 1.82 14.76
C GLY A 296 -8.39 2.11 14.38
N GLU A 297 -7.47 2.15 15.35
CA GLU A 297 -6.04 2.34 15.13
C GLU A 297 -5.30 1.01 15.00
N SER A 298 -4.43 0.91 13.99
CA SER A 298 -3.67 -0.31 13.71
C SER A 298 -2.29 -0.27 14.39
N TRP A 299 -2.17 -0.98 15.50
CA TRP A 299 -0.91 -1.18 16.21
C TRP A 299 -0.15 -2.36 15.63
N ILE A 300 1.10 -2.16 15.25
CA ILE A 300 1.93 -3.14 14.54
C ILE A 300 3.04 -3.64 15.46
N TYR A 301 3.13 -4.95 15.62
CA TYR A 301 4.23 -5.62 16.30
C TYR A 301 5.14 -6.30 15.28
N ARG A 302 6.41 -5.91 15.24
CA ARG A 302 7.43 -6.50 14.36
C ARG A 302 8.50 -7.22 15.17
N ARG A 303 8.91 -8.39 14.70
CA ARG A 303 10.05 -9.13 15.24
C ARG A 303 10.87 -9.74 14.11
N SER A 304 12.17 -9.83 14.28
CA SER A 304 13.02 -10.65 13.42
C SER A 304 12.66 -12.13 13.57
N SER A 305 12.75 -12.89 12.48
CA SER A 305 12.63 -14.34 12.56
C SER A 305 13.79 -14.92 13.37
N THR A 306 13.49 -15.86 14.27
CA THR A 306 14.48 -16.67 14.99
C THR A 306 14.17 -18.14 14.76
N ARG A 307 15.06 -19.07 15.14
CA ARG A 307 14.79 -20.52 15.02
C ARG A 307 13.48 -20.95 15.69
N ASP A 308 13.17 -20.41 16.88
CA ASP A 308 11.96 -20.78 17.64
C ASP A 308 10.69 -20.00 17.21
N ALA A 309 10.86 -19.02 16.34
CA ALA A 309 9.80 -18.15 15.87
C ALA A 309 10.10 -17.74 14.43
N SER A 310 10.21 -18.73 13.54
CA SER A 310 10.58 -18.52 12.14
C SER A 310 9.51 -17.74 11.39
N GLY A 311 8.24 -17.92 11.77
CA GLY A 311 7.09 -17.41 10.99
C GLY A 311 6.88 -18.18 9.68
N VAL A 312 7.57 -19.32 9.54
CA VAL A 312 7.52 -20.20 8.38
C VAL A 312 7.12 -21.58 8.84
N TYR A 313 6.04 -22.10 8.30
CA TYR A 313 5.44 -23.35 8.74
C TYR A 313 5.31 -24.33 7.59
N LEU A 314 5.69 -25.58 7.83
CA LEU A 314 5.49 -26.70 6.92
C LEU A 314 4.22 -27.44 7.32
N ILE A 315 3.26 -27.56 6.42
CA ILE A 315 1.96 -28.19 6.67
C ILE A 315 1.82 -29.43 5.78
N ASN A 316 1.53 -30.57 6.38
CA ASN A 316 1.32 -31.82 5.65
C ASN A 316 -0.16 -32.06 5.29
N ASN A 317 -0.44 -33.13 4.56
CA ASN A 317 -1.80 -33.51 4.15
C ASN A 317 -2.78 -33.79 5.31
N LYS A 318 -2.26 -34.15 6.49
CA LYS A 318 -3.05 -34.34 7.72
C LYS A 318 -3.27 -33.04 8.51
N ASN A 319 -2.86 -31.89 7.97
CA ASN A 319 -2.89 -30.58 8.61
C ASN A 319 -2.02 -30.49 9.87
N MET A 320 -1.01 -31.35 10.00
CA MET A 320 -0.01 -31.22 11.05
C MET A 320 1.03 -30.19 10.62
N ILE A 321 1.58 -29.48 11.59
CA ILE A 321 2.39 -28.28 11.41
C ILE A 321 3.78 -28.55 11.99
N GLY A 322 4.80 -28.39 11.16
CA GLY A 322 6.20 -28.32 11.58
C GLY A 322 6.72 -26.89 11.44
N VAL A 323 7.62 -26.47 12.33
CA VAL A 323 8.33 -25.19 12.18
C VAL A 323 9.43 -25.39 11.14
N CYS A 324 9.36 -24.64 10.04
CA CYS A 324 10.35 -24.76 8.96
C CYS A 324 11.72 -24.24 9.47
N PRO A 325 12.80 -25.04 9.33
CA PRO A 325 14.14 -24.62 9.74
C PRO A 325 14.67 -23.51 8.83
N LEU A 326 15.36 -22.55 9.44
CA LEU A 326 15.96 -21.41 8.78
C LEU A 326 17.39 -21.19 9.32
N ASN A 327 18.28 -20.72 8.45
CA ASN A 327 19.62 -20.31 8.85
C ASN A 327 19.62 -18.94 9.57
N GLU A 328 20.80 -18.46 9.96
CA GLU A 328 20.96 -17.20 10.70
C GLU A 328 20.51 -15.96 9.89
N ASP A 329 20.59 -16.04 8.56
CA ASP A 329 20.12 -15.00 7.63
C ASP A 329 18.60 -15.10 7.36
N GLY A 330 17.93 -16.07 7.97
CA GLY A 330 16.53 -16.37 7.75
C GLY A 330 16.26 -17.01 6.39
N GLU A 331 17.24 -17.60 5.74
CA GLU A 331 17.09 -18.40 4.52
C GLU A 331 16.60 -19.82 4.82
N TYR A 332 15.94 -20.44 3.85
CA TYR A 332 15.46 -21.82 4.01
C TYR A 332 16.63 -22.80 4.12
N GLU A 333 16.55 -23.71 5.08
CA GLU A 333 17.46 -24.85 5.19
C GLU A 333 16.83 -26.11 4.58
N ASP A 334 17.66 -27.08 4.23
CA ASP A 334 17.18 -28.38 3.78
C ASP A 334 16.41 -29.09 4.90
N ILE A 335 15.35 -29.78 4.52
CA ILE A 335 14.44 -30.43 5.46
C ILE A 335 14.58 -31.95 5.40
N HIS A 336 14.97 -32.53 6.53
CA HIS A 336 14.83 -33.95 6.82
C HIS A 336 13.60 -34.16 7.71
N LEU A 337 12.60 -34.89 7.21
CA LEU A 337 11.30 -35.02 7.88
C LEU A 337 11.40 -35.71 9.25
N GLU A 338 12.41 -36.55 9.44
CA GLU A 338 12.68 -37.26 10.69
C GLU A 338 13.10 -36.32 11.83
N GLU A 339 13.59 -35.13 11.49
CA GLU A 339 14.08 -34.12 12.43
C GLU A 339 12.99 -33.10 12.81
N LEU A 340 11.85 -33.11 12.12
CA LEU A 340 10.74 -32.19 12.34
C LEU A 340 9.72 -32.75 13.33
N ALA A 341 9.49 -31.97 14.39
CA ALA A 341 8.33 -32.16 15.25
C ALA A 341 7.07 -31.61 14.56
N PHE A 342 6.09 -32.47 14.35
CA PHE A 342 4.79 -32.10 13.79
C PHE A 342 3.72 -32.07 14.88
N ASP A 343 3.05 -30.93 15.00
CA ASP A 343 1.98 -30.70 15.96
C ASP A 343 0.66 -30.33 15.29
N SER A 344 -0.45 -30.53 16.01
CA SER A 344 -1.78 -30.13 15.51
C SER A 344 -2.01 -28.61 15.54
N SER A 345 -1.14 -27.85 16.20
CA SER A 345 -1.18 -26.40 16.32
C SER A 345 0.21 -25.79 16.46
N THR A 346 0.36 -24.52 16.11
CA THR A 346 1.58 -23.74 16.33
C THR A 346 1.33 -22.50 17.16
N ARG A 347 2.38 -21.88 17.68
CA ARG A 347 2.33 -20.72 18.56
C ARG A 347 2.59 -19.44 17.76
N MET A 348 1.61 -18.54 17.72
CA MET A 348 1.72 -17.26 17.02
C MET A 348 1.36 -16.09 17.93
N ILE A 349 1.93 -14.92 17.65
CA ILE A 349 1.59 -13.69 18.37
C ILE A 349 0.15 -13.29 18.03
N GLN A 350 -0.59 -12.78 19.01
CA GLN A 350 -1.93 -12.27 18.83
C GLN A 350 -1.95 -11.10 17.84
N GLY A 351 -2.92 -11.10 16.95
CA GLY A 351 -3.12 -10.06 15.95
C GLY A 351 -3.51 -10.62 14.59
N LYS A 352 -3.62 -9.72 13.63
CA LYS A 352 -3.82 -10.00 12.22
C LYS A 352 -2.44 -10.26 11.57
N HIS A 353 -2.35 -11.35 10.83
CA HIS A 353 -1.16 -11.78 10.10
C HIS A 353 -1.49 -11.84 8.61
N ALA A 354 -0.58 -11.36 7.79
CA ALA A 354 -0.62 -11.62 6.36
C ALA A 354 0.14 -12.91 6.04
N LEU A 355 -0.33 -13.64 5.03
CA LEU A 355 0.37 -14.79 4.47
C LEU A 355 0.74 -14.47 3.01
N PRO A 356 1.86 -13.77 2.78
CA PRO A 356 2.25 -13.33 1.44
C PRO A 356 2.65 -14.50 0.53
N ASP A 357 3.32 -15.52 1.07
CA ASP A 357 3.87 -16.59 0.25
C ASP A 357 3.43 -17.97 0.74
N LEU A 358 2.98 -18.76 -0.23
CA LEU A 358 2.71 -20.18 -0.13
C LEU A 358 3.66 -20.89 -1.10
N MET A 359 4.31 -21.96 -0.65
CA MET A 359 5.10 -22.81 -1.56
C MET A 359 4.66 -24.26 -1.46
N LEU A 360 4.37 -24.85 -2.60
CA LEU A 360 4.02 -26.24 -2.71
C LEU A 360 5.27 -27.06 -3.05
N ILE A 361 5.67 -27.95 -2.15
CA ILE A 361 6.93 -28.71 -2.22
C ILE A 361 6.63 -30.20 -2.18
N GLN A 362 7.25 -30.97 -3.06
CA GLN A 362 7.16 -32.42 -3.01
C GLN A 362 8.02 -32.95 -1.88
N LYS A 363 7.57 -34.03 -1.26
CA LYS A 363 8.28 -34.72 -0.18
C LYS A 363 9.75 -35.01 -0.54
N GLN A 364 10.02 -35.43 -1.78
CA GLN A 364 11.36 -35.76 -2.27
C GLN A 364 12.29 -34.54 -2.44
N ASP A 365 11.72 -33.34 -2.53
CA ASP A 365 12.45 -32.09 -2.75
C ASP A 365 12.73 -31.33 -1.44
N LEU A 366 12.13 -31.76 -0.33
CA LEU A 366 12.38 -31.18 1.00
C LEU A 366 13.88 -31.18 1.39
N PRO A 367 14.67 -32.26 1.13
CA PRO A 367 16.12 -32.26 1.40
C PRO A 367 16.95 -31.33 0.49
N LYS A 368 16.31 -30.59 -0.42
CA LYS A 368 16.94 -29.61 -1.32
C LYS A 368 16.28 -28.24 -1.20
N LEU A 369 15.52 -28.00 -0.14
CA LEU A 369 14.77 -26.76 0.03
C LEU A 369 15.67 -25.52 0.03
N ALA A 370 16.93 -25.64 0.46
CA ALA A 370 17.88 -24.52 0.42
C ALA A 370 18.16 -24.00 -1.00
N GLU A 371 17.94 -24.80 -2.03
CA GLU A 371 18.05 -24.38 -3.44
C GLU A 371 17.07 -23.26 -3.80
N VAL A 372 15.92 -23.18 -3.10
CA VAL A 372 14.89 -22.15 -3.33
C VAL A 372 15.45 -20.74 -3.09
N ASN A 373 16.38 -20.57 -2.15
CA ASN A 373 16.99 -19.26 -1.87
C ASN A 373 17.79 -18.71 -3.05
N ARG A 374 18.26 -19.57 -3.95
CA ARG A 374 19.09 -19.19 -5.11
C ARG A 374 18.25 -18.89 -6.36
N ILE A 375 16.94 -19.10 -6.31
CA ILE A 375 16.07 -18.84 -7.47
C ILE A 375 15.84 -17.33 -7.57
N PRO A 376 16.30 -16.67 -8.64
CA PRO A 376 16.26 -15.21 -8.75
C PRO A 376 14.83 -14.68 -8.91
N SER A 377 13.96 -15.43 -9.59
CA SER A 377 12.54 -15.12 -9.72
C SER A 377 11.75 -16.33 -10.18
N PHE A 378 10.44 -16.30 -9.91
CA PHE A 378 9.45 -17.27 -10.33
C PHE A 378 8.59 -16.66 -11.43
N GLN A 379 8.50 -17.33 -12.57
CA GLN A 379 7.51 -16.99 -13.58
C GLN A 379 6.12 -17.22 -13.01
N THR A 380 5.37 -16.14 -12.83
CA THR A 380 4.13 -16.11 -12.05
C THR A 380 3.01 -15.55 -12.91
N LEU A 381 1.84 -16.19 -12.90
CA LEU A 381 0.65 -15.64 -13.56
C LEU A 381 -0.10 -14.70 -12.63
N ASN A 382 -0.61 -13.59 -13.17
CA ASN A 382 -1.45 -12.66 -12.40
C ASN A 382 -2.78 -13.31 -11.98
N LYS A 383 -3.53 -12.66 -11.08
CA LYS A 383 -4.81 -13.15 -10.54
C LYS A 383 -5.88 -13.50 -11.57
N SER A 384 -5.79 -12.92 -12.77
CA SER A 384 -6.70 -13.16 -13.90
C SER A 384 -6.19 -14.21 -14.88
N ARG A 385 -4.96 -14.71 -14.70
CA ARG A 385 -4.25 -15.63 -15.60
C ARG A 385 -4.05 -15.08 -17.02
N THR A 386 -4.01 -13.76 -17.18
CA THR A 386 -3.90 -13.11 -18.50
C THR A 386 -2.52 -12.51 -18.77
N ALA A 387 -1.63 -12.52 -17.78
CA ALA A 387 -0.27 -12.01 -17.91
C ALA A 387 0.68 -12.83 -17.03
N ALA A 388 1.92 -12.95 -17.48
CA ALA A 388 3.02 -13.53 -16.70
C ALA A 388 4.01 -12.44 -16.29
N GLY A 389 4.61 -12.60 -15.11
CA GLY A 389 5.60 -11.70 -14.54
C GLY A 389 6.65 -12.46 -13.74
N SER A 390 7.70 -11.78 -13.31
CA SER A 390 8.78 -12.37 -12.50
C SER A 390 8.59 -11.99 -11.04
N TYR A 391 8.24 -12.94 -10.18
CA TYR A 391 8.12 -12.71 -8.74
C TYR A 391 9.41 -13.09 -8.03
N ASN A 392 9.98 -12.20 -7.22
CA ASN A 392 11.21 -12.46 -6.46
C ASN A 392 10.88 -12.64 -4.98
N LEU A 393 11.27 -13.80 -4.41
CA LEU A 393 11.02 -14.14 -3.00
C LEU A 393 11.82 -13.28 -1.99
N GLN A 394 13.01 -12.84 -2.35
CA GLN A 394 13.85 -12.01 -1.48
C GLN A 394 13.22 -10.63 -1.27
N TYR A 395 12.72 -10.02 -2.34
CA TYR A 395 12.04 -8.72 -2.31
C TYR A 395 10.54 -8.84 -2.03
N ARG A 396 9.97 -10.05 -2.12
CA ARG A 396 8.51 -10.32 -2.11
C ARG A 396 7.75 -9.37 -3.03
N ALA A 397 8.32 -9.17 -4.21
CA ALA A 397 7.87 -8.18 -5.17
C ALA A 397 8.00 -8.72 -6.59
N LEU A 398 7.18 -8.16 -7.47
CA LEU A 398 7.34 -8.38 -8.90
C LEU A 398 8.50 -7.53 -9.42
N VAL A 399 9.31 -8.13 -10.27
CA VAL A 399 10.46 -7.51 -10.93
C VAL A 399 10.11 -7.31 -12.41
N GLY A 400 10.26 -6.08 -12.90
CA GLY A 400 9.91 -5.69 -14.28
C GLY A 400 8.56 -4.96 -14.40
N ASP A 401 7.94 -5.00 -15.58
CA ASP A 401 6.64 -4.35 -15.83
C ASP A 401 5.52 -5.02 -15.01
N SER A 402 5.13 -4.36 -13.92
CA SER A 402 4.14 -4.84 -12.95
C SER A 402 2.73 -4.26 -13.20
N THR A 403 2.50 -3.54 -14.30
CA THR A 403 1.24 -2.80 -14.56
C THR A 403 0.01 -3.71 -14.62
N ARG A 404 0.19 -5.01 -14.83
CA ARG A 404 -0.86 -6.02 -14.98
C ARG A 404 -1.07 -6.91 -13.74
N PHE A 405 -0.38 -6.62 -12.65
CA PHE A 405 -0.49 -7.32 -11.37
C PHE A 405 -1.08 -6.41 -10.28
N GLY A 406 -1.46 -6.97 -9.14
CA GLY A 406 -1.93 -6.17 -7.99
C GLY A 406 -0.87 -5.18 -7.48
N SER A 407 -1.30 -4.17 -6.72
CA SER A 407 -0.36 -3.24 -6.06
C SER A 407 0.61 -3.96 -5.13
N ILE A 408 1.80 -3.38 -4.95
CA ILE A 408 2.97 -3.95 -4.26
C ILE A 408 2.70 -4.29 -2.77
N GLU A 409 1.65 -3.74 -2.17
CA GLU A 409 1.18 -4.14 -0.82
C GLU A 409 0.41 -5.49 -0.82
N GLY A 410 0.44 -6.22 -1.94
CA GLY A 410 0.85 -7.62 -1.99
C GLY A 410 -0.27 -8.65 -1.87
N ASN A 411 -0.77 -9.15 -2.99
CA ASN A 411 -1.57 -10.38 -3.01
C ASN A 411 -0.73 -11.57 -2.50
N THR A 412 -1.40 -12.65 -2.11
CA THR A 412 -0.70 -13.90 -1.78
C THR A 412 -0.24 -14.59 -3.05
N PHE A 413 0.98 -15.10 -3.07
CA PHE A 413 1.52 -15.90 -4.17
C PHE A 413 1.62 -17.37 -3.76
N LEU A 414 1.21 -18.27 -4.66
CA LEU A 414 1.44 -19.70 -4.55
C LEU A 414 2.52 -20.10 -5.55
N LEU A 415 3.62 -20.65 -5.06
CA LEU A 415 4.79 -21.01 -5.85
C LEU A 415 5.02 -22.52 -5.84
N ILE A 416 5.62 -23.03 -6.91
CA ILE A 416 6.09 -24.41 -7.03
C ILE A 416 7.56 -24.35 -7.49
N PRO A 417 8.51 -24.19 -6.57
CA PRO A 417 9.85 -23.73 -6.91
C PRO A 417 10.74 -24.78 -7.57
N LEU A 418 10.60 -26.05 -7.17
CA LEU A 418 11.44 -27.17 -7.65
C LEU A 418 10.69 -28.04 -8.67
N LEU A 419 9.86 -27.41 -9.50
CA LEU A 419 8.99 -28.09 -10.43
C LEU A 419 9.79 -28.85 -11.50
N ASN A 420 9.73 -30.18 -11.46
CA ASN A 420 10.16 -31.01 -12.58
C ASN A 420 9.26 -30.73 -13.79
N HIS A 421 9.86 -30.46 -14.96
CA HIS A 421 9.12 -30.28 -16.21
C HIS A 421 9.14 -31.57 -17.04
N PRO A 422 7.97 -32.10 -17.47
CA PRO A 422 6.61 -31.62 -17.19
C PRO A 422 6.14 -31.94 -15.75
N PRO A 423 5.20 -31.15 -15.19
CA PRO A 423 4.66 -31.37 -13.85
C PRO A 423 4.03 -32.76 -13.70
N LEU A 424 4.22 -33.40 -12.53
CA LEU A 424 3.74 -34.77 -12.28
C LEU A 424 2.20 -34.91 -12.36
N TRP A 425 1.45 -33.84 -12.12
CA TRP A 425 -0.02 -33.86 -12.17
C TRP A 425 -0.60 -33.73 -13.58
N THR A 426 0.23 -33.62 -14.62
CA THR A 426 -0.25 -33.45 -15.99
C THR A 426 -0.02 -34.69 -16.84
N LYS A 427 -1.02 -35.03 -17.67
CA LYS A 427 -0.89 -36.13 -18.65
C LYS A 427 -0.13 -35.70 -19.92
N VAL A 428 0.24 -34.43 -20.03
CA VAL A 428 0.90 -33.84 -21.21
C VAL A 428 2.40 -34.04 -21.08
N LYS A 429 2.92 -35.06 -21.77
CA LYS A 429 4.33 -35.50 -21.67
C LYS A 429 5.29 -34.77 -22.61
N SER A 430 4.80 -33.96 -23.56
CA SER A 430 5.61 -33.39 -24.64
C SER A 430 5.58 -31.87 -24.62
N ARG A 431 6.79 -31.28 -24.53
CA ARG A 431 7.03 -29.86 -24.77
C ARG A 431 6.63 -29.52 -26.22
N PRO A 432 5.89 -28.43 -26.49
CA PRO A 432 5.64 -28.00 -27.86
C PRO A 432 6.97 -27.73 -28.55
N GLU A 433 7.08 -28.08 -29.83
CA GLU A 433 8.20 -27.65 -30.67
C GLU A 433 8.26 -26.11 -30.64
N GLY A 434 9.31 -25.54 -30.04
CA GLY A 434 9.42 -24.08 -29.84
C GLY A 434 9.96 -23.62 -28.48
N GLY A 435 10.21 -24.52 -27.52
CA GLY A 435 11.03 -24.22 -26.33
C GLY A 435 10.34 -23.46 -25.18
N HIS A 436 9.11 -22.97 -25.36
CA HIS A 436 8.36 -22.31 -24.29
C HIS A 436 7.98 -23.28 -23.16
N THR A 437 8.07 -22.83 -21.91
CA THR A 437 7.49 -23.53 -20.75
C THR A 437 5.96 -23.42 -20.84
N LEU A 438 5.27 -24.56 -20.80
CA LEU A 438 3.79 -24.59 -20.77
C LEU A 438 3.20 -24.23 -19.40
N TYR A 439 4.04 -24.16 -18.37
CA TYR A 439 3.63 -24.04 -16.99
C TYR A 439 4.41 -22.93 -16.29
N ALA A 440 3.70 -22.09 -15.55
CA ALA A 440 4.28 -21.13 -14.64
C ALA A 440 4.80 -21.84 -13.38
N SER A 441 5.77 -21.23 -12.72
CA SER A 441 6.27 -21.67 -11.40
C SER A 441 5.54 -20.99 -10.25
N GLY A 442 4.61 -20.07 -10.54
CA GLY A 442 3.87 -19.31 -9.54
C GLY A 442 2.51 -18.81 -10.01
N LEU A 443 1.63 -18.53 -9.06
CA LEU A 443 0.32 -17.91 -9.25
C LEU A 443 0.08 -16.82 -8.22
N GLU A 444 -0.37 -15.64 -8.66
CA GLU A 444 -0.97 -14.64 -7.79
C GLU A 444 -2.40 -15.09 -7.43
N LEU A 445 -2.72 -15.21 -6.14
CA LEU A 445 -4.06 -15.52 -5.68
C LEU A 445 -4.99 -14.31 -5.87
N ARG A 446 -6.29 -14.59 -5.99
CA ARG A 446 -7.31 -13.55 -6.21
C ARG A 446 -7.44 -12.54 -5.06
N LYS A 447 -7.01 -12.93 -3.86
CA LYS A 447 -7.03 -12.11 -2.65
C LYS A 447 -5.78 -12.40 -1.84
N ARG A 448 -5.29 -11.38 -1.14
CA ARG A 448 -4.34 -11.55 -0.03
C ARG A 448 -4.99 -12.41 1.05
N LEU A 449 -4.27 -13.44 1.48
CA LEU A 449 -4.63 -14.25 2.63
C LEU A 449 -4.21 -13.52 3.90
N GLU A 450 -5.20 -13.27 4.75
CA GLU A 450 -5.02 -12.62 6.04
C GLU A 450 -5.79 -13.39 7.08
N PHE A 451 -5.16 -13.62 8.23
CA PHE A 451 -5.74 -14.39 9.30
C PHE A 451 -5.60 -13.68 10.64
N LYS A 452 -6.51 -13.97 11.56
CA LYS A 452 -6.46 -13.43 12.91
C LYS A 452 -6.06 -14.53 13.89
N ALA A 453 -5.15 -14.19 14.79
CA ALA A 453 -4.77 -14.97 15.95
C ALA A 453 -5.31 -14.22 17.18
N ILE A 454 -6.40 -14.71 17.77
CA ILE A 454 -7.12 -14.05 18.85
C ILE A 454 -7.08 -14.92 20.10
N LYS A 455 -6.86 -14.30 21.25
CA LYS A 455 -6.88 -14.99 22.55
C LYS A 455 -8.28 -15.55 22.82
N GLY A 456 -8.34 -16.82 23.23
CA GLY A 456 -9.60 -17.49 23.56
C GLY A 456 -10.42 -17.98 22.36
N GLU A 457 -9.99 -17.69 21.12
CA GLU A 457 -10.63 -18.19 19.92
C GLU A 457 -10.01 -19.51 19.41
N GLN A 458 -10.74 -20.19 18.51
CA GLN A 458 -10.28 -21.45 17.92
C GLN A 458 -9.08 -21.32 16.97
N ASN A 459 -8.84 -20.12 16.42
CA ASN A 459 -7.77 -19.77 15.50
C ASN A 459 -7.52 -20.79 14.38
N LEU A 460 -8.58 -21.23 13.70
CA LEU A 460 -8.49 -22.18 12.59
C LEU A 460 -8.34 -21.44 11.26
N TRP A 461 -7.13 -21.44 10.70
CA TRP A 461 -6.77 -20.78 9.44
C TRP A 461 -6.99 -21.74 8.27
N LYS A 462 -7.99 -21.45 7.45
CA LYS A 462 -8.33 -22.26 6.28
C LYS A 462 -7.63 -21.73 5.03
N ILE A 463 -6.88 -22.58 4.34
CA ILE A 463 -6.19 -22.25 3.10
C ILE A 463 -6.81 -23.10 1.99
N ASN A 464 -7.39 -22.43 1.00
CA ASN A 464 -7.91 -23.09 -0.20
C ASN A 464 -6.84 -23.00 -1.29
N LEU A 465 -6.32 -24.15 -1.72
CA LEU A 465 -5.39 -24.18 -2.83
C LEU A 465 -6.16 -24.14 -4.16
N PRO A 466 -5.70 -23.37 -5.16
CA PRO A 466 -6.28 -23.36 -6.50
C PRO A 466 -6.05 -24.71 -7.19
N ASP A 467 -6.79 -24.95 -8.28
CA ASP A 467 -6.55 -26.11 -9.14
C ASP A 467 -5.14 -26.00 -9.75
N LEU A 468 -4.37 -27.09 -9.73
CA LEU A 468 -3.01 -27.12 -10.29
C LEU A 468 -2.99 -26.92 -11.82
N ASN A 469 -4.12 -27.10 -12.50
CA ASN A 469 -4.26 -26.74 -13.91
C ASN A 469 -4.23 -25.22 -14.15
N GLU A 470 -4.46 -24.39 -13.12
CA GLU A 470 -4.33 -22.93 -13.25
C GLU A 470 -2.89 -22.47 -13.51
N PHE A 471 -1.89 -23.32 -13.28
CA PHE A 471 -0.49 -23.04 -13.61
C PHE A 471 -0.18 -23.17 -15.10
N ILE A 472 -1.09 -23.71 -15.92
CA ILE A 472 -0.93 -23.74 -17.38
C ILE A 472 -0.93 -22.30 -17.89
N ILE A 473 0.11 -21.92 -18.63
CA ILE A 473 0.21 -20.60 -19.25
C ILE A 473 -0.73 -20.57 -20.46
N PRO A 474 -1.76 -19.69 -20.49
CA PRO A 474 -2.64 -19.60 -21.65
C PRO A 474 -1.89 -19.17 -22.91
N GLU A 475 -2.32 -19.64 -24.06
CA GLU A 475 -1.76 -19.25 -25.35
C GLU A 475 -1.89 -17.73 -25.56
N GLY A 476 -0.84 -17.08 -26.05
CA GLY A 476 -0.80 -15.63 -26.25
C GLY A 476 -0.60 -14.80 -24.98
N THR A 477 -0.30 -15.41 -23.83
CA THR A 477 -0.02 -14.68 -22.58
C THR A 477 1.24 -13.80 -22.71
N PRO A 478 1.11 -12.46 -22.60
CA PRO A 478 2.26 -11.57 -22.66
C PRO A 478 3.22 -11.80 -21.48
N GLY A 479 4.53 -11.72 -21.74
CA GLY A 479 5.57 -12.00 -20.74
C GLY A 479 5.88 -13.49 -20.50
N GLY A 480 5.17 -14.40 -21.18
CA GLY A 480 5.34 -15.85 -21.02
C GLY A 480 6.62 -16.44 -21.63
N GLY A 481 7.41 -15.69 -22.40
CA GLY A 481 8.49 -16.28 -23.18
C GLY A 481 9.46 -15.36 -23.92
N GLN A 482 9.68 -14.13 -23.48
CA GLN A 482 10.80 -13.31 -23.99
C GLN A 482 11.74 -12.96 -22.84
N GLY A 483 12.62 -13.89 -22.50
CA GLY A 483 13.88 -13.53 -21.88
C GLY A 483 14.74 -12.86 -22.94
N PHE A 484 14.82 -11.54 -22.94
CA PHE A 484 16.07 -10.89 -23.29
C PHE A 484 16.98 -11.04 -22.06
N PHE A 485 17.99 -11.89 -22.21
CA PHE A 485 19.18 -11.88 -21.36
C PHE A 485 19.88 -10.52 -21.44
#